data_AF-A0A7C2T9J5-F1
#
_entry.id   AF-A0A7C2T9J5-F1
#
_cell.length_a   1.000
_cell.length_b   1.000
_cell.length_c   1.000
_cell.angle_alpha   90.00
_cell.angle_beta   90.00
_cell.angle_gamma   90.00
#
_symmetry.space_group_name_H-M   'P 1'
#
loop_
_entity.id
_entity.type
_entity.pdbx_description
1 polymer ?
#
loop_
_entity_poly.entity_id
_entity_poly.type
_entity_poly.pdbx_seq_one_letter_code
_entity_poly.pdbx_strand_id
1 'polypeptide(L)'
;MYIEQAFQELEKVLEDYKAKIKNSSLNKPIINDVYHEMLKLRDEIRDEIKKINIIKKNINKKLNSKEFIFIKNNFKITEKDLDPEKYKSFDEIKFILEAKTYHAYNWDNFLENWYTYYEIMDKIKYLFREFKNKLKLINFYINIKADPTPFIDAIIEE
;
A
#
# COMPACT_ATOMS: atom_id res chain seq x y z
N MET A 1 -7.91 4.13 -3.44
CA MET A 1 -7.57 4.57 -4.83
C MET A 1 -6.11 5.04 -5.01
N TYR A 2 -5.36 5.33 -3.93
CA TYR A 2 -4.02 5.93 -4.00
C TYR A 2 -2.86 5.00 -4.44
N ILE A 3 -2.96 3.70 -4.18
CA ILE A 3 -1.82 2.78 -4.38
C ILE A 3 -1.43 2.61 -5.86
N GLU A 4 -2.42 2.50 -6.75
CA GLU A 4 -2.18 2.37 -8.19
C GLU A 4 -1.55 3.66 -8.76
N GLN A 5 -1.95 4.83 -8.23
CA GLN A 5 -1.36 6.12 -8.61
C GLN A 5 0.09 6.23 -8.10
N ALA A 6 0.35 5.80 -6.87
CA ALA A 6 1.70 5.74 -6.32
C ALA A 6 2.61 4.78 -7.11
N PHE A 7 2.06 3.65 -7.59
CA PHE A 7 2.80 2.73 -8.44
C PHE A 7 3.10 3.30 -9.82
N GLN A 8 2.15 3.98 -10.46
CA GLN A 8 2.38 4.70 -11.72
C GLN A 8 3.43 5.81 -11.58
N GLU A 9 3.38 6.55 -10.47
CA GLU A 9 4.40 7.55 -10.13
C GLU A 9 5.78 6.91 -9.99
N LEU A 10 5.89 5.78 -9.29
CA LEU A 10 7.11 5.00 -9.17
C LEU A 10 7.66 4.57 -10.54
N GLU A 11 6.80 4.07 -11.44
CA GLU A 11 7.24 3.65 -12.78
C GLU A 11 7.79 4.82 -13.60
N LYS A 12 7.12 5.99 -13.51
CA LYS A 12 7.57 7.21 -14.16
C LYS A 12 8.93 7.65 -13.62
N VAL A 13 9.11 7.65 -12.30
CA VAL A 13 10.37 7.99 -11.66
C VAL A 13 11.50 7.07 -12.13
N LEU A 14 11.26 5.75 -12.21
CA LEU A 14 12.28 4.81 -12.69
C LEU A 14 12.71 5.11 -14.13
N GLU A 15 11.77 5.38 -15.04
CA GLU A 15 12.09 5.67 -16.44
C GLU A 15 12.86 6.98 -16.58
N ASP A 16 12.48 8.02 -15.83
CA ASP A 16 13.19 9.30 -15.80
C ASP A 16 14.64 9.13 -15.28
N TYR A 17 14.83 8.31 -14.25
CA TYR A 17 16.16 8.08 -13.65
C TYR A 17 17.05 7.24 -14.53
N LYS A 18 16.50 6.27 -15.26
CA LYS A 18 17.25 5.53 -16.28
C LYS A 18 17.90 6.46 -17.30
N ALA A 19 17.15 7.47 -17.76
CA ALA A 19 17.67 8.47 -18.69
C ALA A 19 18.72 9.39 -18.03
N LYS A 20 18.44 9.88 -16.81
CA LYS A 20 19.35 10.74 -16.03
C LYS A 20 20.69 10.05 -15.73
N ILE A 21 20.66 8.76 -15.34
CA ILE A 21 21.85 7.96 -15.05
C ILE A 21 22.66 7.73 -16.32
N LYS A 22 22.01 7.35 -17.43
CA LYS A 22 22.69 7.14 -18.71
C LYS A 22 23.40 8.40 -19.23
N ASN A 23 22.81 9.58 -19.00
CA ASN A 23 23.36 10.86 -19.45
C ASN A 23 24.34 11.49 -18.44
N SER A 24 24.49 10.91 -17.26
CA SER A 24 25.42 11.39 -16.24
C SER A 24 26.86 11.04 -16.61
N SER A 25 27.76 12.02 -16.60
CA SER A 25 29.21 11.80 -16.72
C SER A 25 29.82 11.16 -15.47
N LEU A 26 29.07 11.14 -14.36
CA LEU A 26 29.43 10.48 -13.10
C LEU A 26 28.97 9.02 -13.15
N ASN A 27 29.76 8.18 -13.81
CA ASN A 27 29.54 6.74 -13.85
C ASN A 27 30.12 6.11 -12.57
N LYS A 28 29.31 6.03 -11.51
CA LYS A 28 29.67 5.25 -10.31
C LYS A 28 28.91 3.92 -10.38
N PRO A 29 29.59 2.75 -10.36
CA PRO A 29 28.94 1.43 -10.29
C PRO A 29 27.82 1.36 -9.25
N ILE A 30 28.05 2.03 -8.12
CA ILE A 30 27.11 2.21 -7.01
C ILE A 30 25.74 2.76 -7.46
N ILE A 31 25.67 3.70 -8.41
CA ILE A 31 24.39 4.29 -8.85
C ILE A 31 23.59 3.27 -9.68
N ASN A 32 24.28 2.51 -10.53
CA ASN A 32 23.63 1.45 -11.32
C ASN A 32 23.13 0.33 -10.41
N ASP A 33 23.91 -0.06 -9.39
CA ASP A 33 23.50 -1.06 -8.41
C ASP A 33 22.25 -0.61 -7.64
N VAL A 34 22.24 0.63 -7.14
CA VAL A 34 21.08 1.22 -6.45
C VAL A 34 19.87 1.30 -7.38
N TYR A 35 20.05 1.64 -8.64
CA TYR A 35 18.96 1.64 -9.63
C TYR A 35 18.40 0.24 -9.88
N HIS A 36 19.26 -0.79 -9.95
CA HIS A 36 18.81 -2.18 -10.06
C HIS A 36 18.07 -2.65 -8.80
N GLU A 37 18.46 -2.22 -7.61
CA GLU A 37 17.69 -2.46 -6.39
C GLU A 37 16.31 -1.81 -6.46
N MET A 38 16.21 -0.58 -6.98
CA MET A 38 14.91 0.08 -7.17
C MET A 38 14.00 -0.67 -8.16
N LEU A 39 14.57 -1.30 -9.21
CA LEU A 39 13.80 -2.16 -10.10
C LEU A 39 13.27 -3.42 -9.39
N LYS A 40 14.05 -4.01 -8.48
CA LYS A 40 13.58 -5.13 -7.65
C LYS A 40 12.44 -4.69 -6.73
N LEU A 41 12.59 -3.54 -6.07
CA LEU A 41 11.53 -2.96 -5.24
C LEU A 41 10.25 -2.71 -6.04
N ARG A 42 10.36 -2.23 -7.28
CA ARG A 42 9.23 -2.09 -8.20
C ARG A 42 8.50 -3.40 -8.44
N ASP A 43 9.23 -4.48 -8.66
CA ASP A 43 8.65 -5.80 -8.89
C ASP A 43 7.95 -6.33 -7.63
N GLU A 44 8.59 -6.18 -6.47
CA GLU A 44 8.01 -6.56 -5.17
C GLU A 44 6.73 -5.77 -4.88
N ILE A 45 6.73 -4.44 -5.04
CA ILE A 45 5.55 -3.60 -4.84
C ILE A 45 4.42 -4.04 -5.77
N ARG A 46 4.71 -4.33 -7.04
CA ARG A 46 3.72 -4.80 -8.02
C ARG A 46 3.05 -6.10 -7.57
N ASP A 47 3.82 -7.02 -7.04
CA ASP A 47 3.31 -8.30 -6.57
C ASP A 47 2.47 -8.17 -5.29
N GLU A 48 2.85 -7.28 -4.37
CA GLU A 48 2.02 -6.96 -3.21
C GLU A 48 0.70 -6.27 -3.61
N ILE A 49 0.72 -5.37 -4.61
CA ILE A 49 -0.51 -4.76 -5.16
C ILE A 49 -1.46 -5.81 -5.74
N LYS A 50 -0.94 -6.82 -6.45
CA LYS A 50 -1.77 -7.94 -6.93
C LYS A 50 -2.43 -8.67 -5.77
N LYS A 51 -1.72 -8.90 -4.65
CA LYS A 51 -2.31 -9.52 -3.46
C LYS A 51 -3.41 -8.66 -2.86
N ILE A 52 -3.22 -7.35 -2.74
CA ILE A 52 -4.28 -6.42 -2.30
C ILE A 52 -5.52 -6.55 -3.17
N ASN A 53 -5.36 -6.61 -4.50
CA ASN A 53 -6.48 -6.76 -5.42
C ASN A 53 -7.21 -8.11 -5.26
N ILE A 54 -6.50 -9.18 -4.89
CA ILE A 54 -7.11 -10.47 -4.53
C ILE A 54 -7.86 -10.37 -3.20
N ILE A 55 -7.25 -9.77 -2.18
CA ILE A 55 -7.84 -9.59 -0.85
C ILE A 55 -9.13 -8.76 -0.94
N LYS A 56 -9.13 -7.67 -1.72
CA LYS A 56 -10.34 -6.87 -1.99
C LYS A 56 -11.47 -7.71 -2.58
N LYS A 57 -11.17 -8.64 -3.49
CA LYS A 57 -12.17 -9.58 -4.02
C LYS A 57 -12.69 -10.53 -2.93
N ASN A 58 -11.84 -10.99 -2.01
CA ASN A 58 -12.25 -11.83 -0.90
C ASN A 58 -13.09 -11.07 0.13
N ILE A 59 -12.74 -9.83 0.44
CA ILE A 59 -13.56 -8.91 1.24
C ILE A 59 -14.94 -8.77 0.60
N ASN A 60 -15.01 -8.47 -0.70
CA ASN A 60 -16.30 -8.37 -1.40
C ASN A 60 -17.10 -9.67 -1.36
N LYS A 61 -16.47 -10.85 -1.47
CA LYS A 61 -17.15 -12.14 -1.28
C LYS A 61 -17.70 -12.27 0.15
N LYS A 62 -16.92 -11.87 1.17
CA LYS A 62 -17.33 -11.92 2.58
C LYS A 62 -18.49 -10.96 2.87
N LEU A 63 -18.48 -9.76 2.29
CA LEU A 63 -19.59 -8.79 2.35
C LEU A 63 -20.86 -9.26 1.61
N ASN A 64 -20.78 -10.28 0.77
CA ASN A 64 -21.96 -10.92 0.15
C ASN A 64 -22.37 -12.24 0.82
N SER A 65 -21.73 -12.60 1.93
CA SER A 65 -21.99 -13.85 2.63
C SER A 65 -23.24 -13.79 3.50
N LYS A 66 -23.82 -14.97 3.79
CA LYS A 66 -24.93 -15.11 4.76
C LYS A 66 -24.55 -14.58 6.15
N GLU A 67 -23.29 -14.72 6.53
CA GLU A 67 -22.77 -14.21 7.79
C GLU A 67 -22.85 -12.69 7.84
N PHE A 68 -22.43 -11.98 6.77
CA PHE A 68 -22.58 -10.53 6.73
C PHE A 68 -24.05 -10.08 6.70
N ILE A 69 -24.93 -10.81 6.02
CA ILE A 69 -26.37 -10.54 6.04
C ILE A 69 -26.90 -10.62 7.48
N PHE A 70 -26.49 -11.63 8.25
CA PHE A 70 -26.82 -11.73 9.66
C PHE A 70 -26.31 -10.52 10.46
N ILE A 71 -25.03 -10.15 10.30
CA ILE A 71 -24.43 -9.01 11.01
C ILE A 71 -25.19 -7.71 10.69
N LYS A 72 -25.42 -7.43 9.41
CA LYS A 72 -26.12 -6.24 8.92
C LYS A 72 -27.52 -6.10 9.53
N ASN A 73 -28.25 -7.20 9.63
CA ASN A 73 -29.62 -7.21 10.16
C ASN A 73 -29.69 -7.06 11.69
N ASN A 74 -28.64 -7.45 12.42
CA ASN A 74 -28.66 -7.47 13.88
C ASN A 74 -27.90 -6.30 14.53
N PHE A 75 -26.87 -5.75 13.87
CA PHE A 75 -25.96 -4.77 14.50
C PHE A 75 -25.94 -3.39 13.83
N LYS A 76 -26.85 -3.12 12.89
CA LYS A 76 -26.90 -1.84 12.13
C LYS A 76 -25.55 -1.50 11.44
N ILE A 77 -24.84 -2.52 10.99
CA ILE A 77 -23.56 -2.38 10.28
C ILE A 77 -23.81 -2.36 8.79
N THR A 78 -23.11 -1.48 8.09
CA THR A 78 -23.19 -1.35 6.63
C THR A 78 -21.86 -1.77 5.98
N GLU A 79 -21.89 -2.01 4.67
CA GLU A 79 -20.66 -2.31 3.90
C GLU A 79 -19.63 -1.17 4.03
N LYS A 80 -20.09 0.07 4.12
CA LYS A 80 -19.24 1.25 4.33
C LYS A 80 -18.53 1.26 5.69
N ASP A 81 -19.09 0.58 6.69
CA ASP A 81 -18.43 0.45 7.99
C ASP A 81 -17.27 -0.54 7.94
N LEU A 82 -17.28 -1.42 6.94
CA LEU A 82 -16.28 -2.44 6.67
C LEU A 82 -15.42 -2.09 5.46
N ASP A 83 -15.42 -0.84 5.00
CA ASP A 83 -14.52 -0.39 3.95
C ASP A 83 -13.09 -0.27 4.52
N PRO A 84 -12.12 -1.11 4.10
CA PRO A 84 -10.76 -1.03 4.60
C PRO A 84 -10.03 0.25 4.17
N GLU A 85 -10.49 0.98 3.15
CA GLU A 85 -9.87 2.26 2.75
C GLU A 85 -10.30 3.43 3.65
N LYS A 86 -11.27 3.22 4.55
CA LYS A 86 -11.81 4.27 5.44
C LYS A 86 -10.98 4.46 6.71
N TYR A 87 -10.23 3.46 7.14
CA TYR A 87 -9.51 3.46 8.42
C TYR A 87 -8.01 3.32 8.18
N LYS A 88 -7.22 3.78 9.15
CA LYS A 88 -5.75 3.78 9.06
C LYS A 88 -5.14 2.42 9.38
N SER A 89 -5.82 1.62 10.21
CA SER A 89 -5.30 0.36 10.73
C SER A 89 -6.40 -0.67 10.99
N PHE A 90 -5.97 -1.92 11.13
CA PHE A 90 -6.83 -3.01 11.57
C PHE A 90 -7.42 -2.77 12.97
N ASP A 91 -6.63 -2.25 13.89
CA ASP A 91 -7.08 -2.00 15.26
C ASP A 91 -8.18 -0.94 15.30
N GLU A 92 -8.08 0.10 14.46
CA GLU A 92 -9.09 1.15 14.36
C GLU A 92 -10.44 0.60 13.87
N ILE A 93 -10.44 -0.18 12.78
CA ILE A 93 -11.68 -0.77 12.27
C ILE A 93 -12.26 -1.77 13.29
N LYS A 94 -11.42 -2.61 13.91
CA LYS A 94 -11.86 -3.59 14.91
C LYS A 94 -12.50 -2.90 16.11
N PHE A 95 -11.86 -1.85 16.65
CA PHE A 95 -12.39 -1.07 17.76
C PHE A 95 -13.77 -0.47 17.45
N ILE A 96 -13.94 0.13 16.26
CA ILE A 96 -15.20 0.76 15.86
C ILE A 96 -16.32 -0.29 15.72
N LEU A 97 -16.01 -1.46 15.18
CA LEU A 97 -16.97 -2.55 15.02
C LEU A 97 -17.36 -3.18 16.35
N GLU A 98 -16.39 -3.38 17.25
CA GLU A 98 -16.63 -3.83 18.62
C GLU A 98 -17.54 -2.85 19.38
N ALA A 99 -17.29 -1.55 19.27
CA ALA A 99 -18.13 -0.53 19.89
C ALA A 99 -19.57 -0.55 19.33
N LYS A 100 -19.74 -0.67 18.00
CA LYS A 100 -21.07 -0.75 17.36
C LYS A 100 -21.85 -2.00 17.72
N THR A 101 -21.15 -3.10 17.96
CA THR A 101 -21.76 -4.38 18.34
C THR A 101 -21.92 -4.55 19.84
N TYR A 102 -21.52 -3.56 20.65
CA TYR A 102 -21.43 -3.70 22.11
C TYR A 102 -20.63 -4.95 22.54
N HIS A 103 -19.58 -5.29 21.77
CA HIS A 103 -18.77 -6.50 21.94
C HIS A 103 -19.56 -7.83 21.86
N ALA A 104 -20.78 -7.82 21.32
CA ALA A 104 -21.64 -9.00 21.27
C ALA A 104 -21.32 -9.96 20.12
N TYR A 105 -20.44 -9.59 19.20
CA TYR A 105 -20.04 -10.40 18.04
C TYR A 105 -18.53 -10.60 18.00
N ASN A 106 -18.09 -11.84 17.77
CA ASN A 106 -16.68 -12.16 17.61
C ASN A 106 -16.24 -11.88 16.18
N TRP A 107 -15.41 -10.85 16.02
CA TRP A 107 -14.94 -10.35 14.73
C TRP A 107 -13.72 -11.08 14.17
N ASP A 108 -13.00 -11.87 14.95
CA ASP A 108 -11.67 -12.38 14.58
C ASP A 108 -11.69 -13.19 13.28
N ASN A 109 -12.64 -14.14 13.17
CA ASN A 109 -12.78 -14.95 11.96
C ASN A 109 -13.43 -14.20 10.80
N PHE A 110 -14.27 -13.20 11.11
CA PHE A 110 -14.94 -12.44 10.06
C PHE A 110 -13.97 -11.48 9.36
N LEU A 111 -13.08 -10.86 10.14
CA LEU A 111 -12.16 -9.82 9.71
C LEU A 111 -10.79 -10.33 9.24
N GLU A 112 -10.59 -11.64 9.09
CA GLU A 112 -9.31 -12.22 8.62
C GLU A 112 -8.79 -11.52 7.34
N ASN A 113 -9.66 -11.33 6.33
CA ASN A 113 -9.26 -10.65 5.10
C ASN A 113 -8.91 -9.17 5.31
N TRP A 114 -9.48 -8.50 6.31
CA TRP A 114 -9.14 -7.11 6.65
C TRP A 114 -7.80 -7.05 7.35
N TYR A 115 -7.53 -7.97 8.28
CA TYR A 115 -6.23 -8.09 8.91
C TYR A 115 -5.13 -8.25 7.85
N THR A 116 -5.29 -9.21 6.94
CA THR A 116 -4.34 -9.43 5.84
C THR A 116 -4.23 -8.22 4.91
N TYR A 117 -5.34 -7.49 4.67
CA TYR A 117 -5.29 -6.25 3.89
C TYR A 117 -4.32 -5.24 4.52
N TYR A 118 -4.46 -4.95 5.81
CA TYR A 118 -3.60 -3.96 6.49
C TYR A 118 -2.15 -4.44 6.59
N GLU A 119 -1.90 -5.73 6.83
CA GLU A 119 -0.55 -6.28 6.85
C GLU A 119 0.18 -6.08 5.51
N ILE A 120 -0.49 -6.35 4.39
CA ILE A 120 0.09 -6.15 3.06
C ILE A 120 0.21 -4.66 2.74
N MET A 121 -0.72 -3.83 3.20
CA MET A 121 -0.61 -2.38 3.06
C MET A 121 0.62 -1.82 3.77
N ASP A 122 0.89 -2.24 5.00
CA ASP A 122 2.08 -1.82 5.75
C ASP A 122 3.37 -2.27 5.06
N LYS A 123 3.37 -3.47 4.47
CA LYS A 123 4.48 -3.93 3.64
C LYS A 123 4.69 -3.04 2.41
N ILE A 124 3.62 -2.67 1.71
CA ILE A 124 3.70 -1.75 0.56
C ILE A 124 4.26 -0.38 0.99
N LYS A 125 3.80 0.17 2.12
CA LYS A 125 4.31 1.43 2.69
C LYS A 125 5.81 1.35 2.98
N TYR A 126 6.26 0.24 3.56
CA TYR A 126 7.68 -0.02 3.81
C TYR A 126 8.49 -0.04 2.51
N LEU A 127 8.04 -0.79 1.49
CA LEU A 127 8.72 -0.87 0.20
C LEU A 127 8.79 0.48 -0.51
N PHE A 128 7.73 1.29 -0.45
CA PHE A 128 7.75 2.66 -0.96
C PHE A 128 8.73 3.56 -0.21
N ARG A 129 8.85 3.42 1.11
CA ARG A 129 9.84 4.14 1.92
C ARG A 129 11.27 3.76 1.52
N GLU A 130 11.52 2.48 1.31
CA GLU A 130 12.82 1.99 0.82
C GLU A 130 13.12 2.53 -0.58
N PHE A 131 12.15 2.50 -1.50
CA PHE A 131 12.28 3.10 -2.82
C PHE A 131 12.67 4.58 -2.73
N LYS A 132 12.00 5.36 -1.87
CA LYS A 132 12.30 6.78 -1.65
C LYS A 132 13.69 7.00 -1.05
N ASN A 133 14.15 6.12 -0.16
CA ASN A 133 15.51 6.19 0.38
C ASN A 133 16.58 5.97 -0.71
N LYS A 134 16.37 4.99 -1.59
CA LYS A 134 17.25 4.74 -2.75
C LYS A 134 17.22 5.91 -3.74
N LEU A 135 16.04 6.50 -3.97
CA LEU A 135 15.87 7.70 -4.80
C LEU A 135 16.71 8.87 -4.28
N LYS A 136 16.64 9.14 -2.96
CA LYS A 136 17.45 10.17 -2.30
C LYS A 136 18.96 9.91 -2.45
N LEU A 137 19.37 8.66 -2.34
CA LEU A 137 20.77 8.28 -2.52
C LEU A 137 21.26 8.56 -3.95
N ILE A 138 20.46 8.21 -4.96
CA ILE A 138 20.80 8.54 -6.35
C ILE A 138 20.89 10.06 -6.50
N ASN A 139 19.87 10.81 -6.05
CA ASN A 139 19.84 12.27 -6.13
C ASN A 139 21.07 12.95 -5.53
N PHE A 140 21.54 12.45 -4.40
CA PHE A 140 22.78 12.92 -3.78
C PHE A 140 24.00 12.73 -4.70
N TYR A 141 24.11 11.60 -5.41
CA TYR A 141 25.25 11.33 -6.28
C TYR A 141 25.21 12.05 -7.62
N ILE A 142 24.03 12.31 -8.17
CA ILE A 142 23.86 12.97 -9.47
C ILE A 142 23.48 14.45 -9.36
N ASN A 143 23.50 15.01 -8.14
CA ASN A 143 23.16 16.41 -7.84
C ASN A 143 21.82 16.86 -8.42
N ILE A 144 20.82 15.98 -8.38
CA ILE A 144 19.46 16.29 -8.82
C ILE A 144 18.65 16.80 -7.62
N LYS A 145 17.91 17.90 -7.83
CA LYS A 145 16.91 18.35 -6.84
C LYS A 145 15.85 17.27 -6.70
N ALA A 146 15.40 17.03 -5.47
CA ALA A 146 14.41 16.01 -5.16
C ALA A 146 13.25 16.04 -6.17
N ASP A 147 12.96 14.90 -6.79
CA ASP A 147 11.79 14.75 -7.63
C ASP A 147 10.56 14.58 -6.74
N PRO A 148 9.48 15.34 -6.98
CA PRO A 148 8.28 15.27 -6.16
C PRO A 148 7.60 13.92 -6.39
N THR A 149 7.33 13.21 -5.29
CA THR A 149 6.59 11.94 -5.28
C THR A 149 5.35 12.02 -4.40
N PRO A 150 4.40 12.94 -4.69
CA PRO A 150 3.26 13.23 -3.82
C PRO A 150 2.35 12.03 -3.57
N PHE A 151 2.18 11.12 -4.54
CA PHE A 151 1.32 9.95 -4.34
C PHE A 151 1.99 8.90 -3.47
N ILE A 152 3.30 8.69 -3.65
CA ILE A 152 4.09 7.83 -2.77
C ILE A 152 4.12 8.41 -1.35
N ASP A 153 4.27 9.73 -1.21
CA ASP A 153 4.29 10.41 0.08
C ASP A 153 2.96 10.26 0.83
N ALA A 154 1.84 10.42 0.13
CA ALA A 154 0.51 10.19 0.70
C ALA A 154 0.36 8.77 1.25
N ILE A 155 0.85 7.75 0.53
CA ILE A 155 0.81 6.35 1.01
C ILE A 155 1.68 6.15 2.26
N ILE A 156 2.85 6.80 2.33
CA ILE A 156 3.79 6.65 3.45
C ILE A 156 3.30 7.36 4.72
N GLU A 157 2.57 8.46 4.58
CA GLU A 157 2.10 9.33 5.67
C GLU A 157 0.73 8.93 6.23
N GLU A 158 -0.09 8.21 5.46
CA GLU A 158 -1.34 7.56 5.92
C GLU A 158 -1.07 6.42 6.92
#